data_AF-A0A2M7XKH2-F1
#
_entry.id   AF-A0A2M7XKH2-F1
#
_cell.length_a   1.000
_cell.length_b   1.000
_cell.length_c   1.000
_cell.angle_alpha   90.00
_cell.angle_beta   90.00
_cell.angle_gamma   90.00
#
_symmetry.space_group_name_H-M   'P 1'
#
loop_
_entity.id
_entity.type
_entity.pdbx_description
1 polymer ?
#
loop_
_entity_poly.entity_id
_entity_poly.type
_entity_poly.pdbx_seq_one_letter_code
_entity_poly.pdbx_strand_id
1 'polypeptide(L)'
;MAQEQKKDMSTVLVVLSAITVLLTLYVGFFKKDAFSLETMKVGGPENMTLVQQLYNSDMYKTQQTQAIQQALASITAPATDTTETAAPATTTIDKAKINAIKKAGYVEGKENARIIILEYSEFLCPYCKRQSDDKTIEQVISKYPNDVNMMFRNYIVHGEPAKAPAEALECVGELGGSDAYYRYIPMVFALDDKSETNLVGLAKRVGVNESKFTACLKSDKHLTAIDDSTSEGRTLFGVNGTPGNVVIDNEKGTYTLVAGAYPVSEFVKVIDGILNAK
;
A
#
# COMPACT_ATOMS: atom_id res chain seq x y z
N MET A 1 35.54 67.97 18.92
CA MET A 1 35.48 66.53 19.26
C MET A 1 34.05 65.99 19.39
N ALA A 2 33.09 66.68 20.04
CA ALA A 2 31.72 66.18 20.19
C ALA A 2 30.86 66.17 18.89
N GLN A 3 31.14 67.06 17.94
CA GLN A 3 30.36 67.19 16.68
C GLN A 3 30.73 66.12 15.64
N GLU A 4 32.00 65.69 15.59
CA GLU A 4 32.46 64.60 14.71
C GLU A 4 31.91 63.24 15.14
N GLN A 5 31.93 62.94 16.46
CA GLN A 5 31.39 61.67 16.96
C GLN A 5 29.87 61.51 16.73
N LYS A 6 29.12 62.62 16.73
CA LYS A 6 27.67 62.59 16.48
C LYS A 6 27.33 62.34 15.00
N LYS A 7 28.18 62.82 14.08
CA LYS A 7 28.04 62.58 12.63
C LYS A 7 28.37 61.13 12.29
N ASP A 8 29.37 60.56 12.97
CA ASP A 8 29.78 59.17 12.79
C ASP A 8 28.69 58.20 13.29
N MET A 9 28.15 58.44 14.49
CA MET A 9 27.07 57.61 15.05
C MET A 9 25.76 57.68 14.26
N SER A 10 25.42 58.85 13.68
CA SER A 10 24.26 58.99 12.78
C SER A 10 24.45 58.20 11.48
N THR A 11 25.66 58.24 10.91
CA THR A 11 25.99 57.49 9.69
C THR A 11 25.95 55.98 9.93
N VAL A 12 26.48 55.52 11.07
CA VAL A 12 26.40 54.11 11.49
C VAL A 12 24.95 53.65 11.68
N LEU A 13 24.09 54.46 12.30
CA LEU A 13 22.67 54.11 12.49
C LEU A 13 21.92 53.97 11.14
N VAL A 14 22.17 54.88 10.19
CA VAL A 14 21.55 54.84 8.86
C VAL A 14 21.99 53.59 8.09
N VAL A 15 23.29 53.24 8.16
CA VAL A 15 23.83 52.04 7.52
C VAL A 15 23.24 50.76 8.14
N LEU A 16 23.17 50.67 9.46
CA LEU A 16 22.55 49.52 10.15
C LEU A 16 21.06 49.38 9.82
N SER A 17 20.34 50.49 9.72
CA SER A 17 18.93 50.51 9.33
C SER A 17 18.75 50.01 7.89
N ALA A 18 19.58 50.49 6.96
CA ALA A 18 19.56 50.04 5.57
C ALA A 18 19.90 48.56 5.41
N ILE A 19 20.91 48.06 6.15
CA ILE A 19 21.27 46.64 6.18
C ILE A 19 20.11 45.80 6.73
N THR A 20 19.43 46.25 7.79
CA THR A 20 18.30 45.53 8.38
C THR A 20 17.13 45.45 7.40
N VAL A 21 16.83 46.53 6.67
CA VAL A 21 15.80 46.55 5.62
C VAL A 21 16.18 45.62 4.46
N LEU A 22 17.44 45.64 4.00
CA LEU A 22 17.91 44.76 2.94
C LEU A 22 17.87 43.29 3.36
N LEU A 23 18.25 42.97 4.60
CA LEU A 23 18.16 41.61 5.15
C LEU A 23 16.71 41.14 5.26
N THR A 24 15.78 42.00 5.70
CA THR A 24 14.36 41.62 5.78
C THR A 24 13.73 41.43 4.41
N LEU A 25 14.08 42.25 3.42
CA LEU A 25 13.64 42.08 2.03
C LEU A 25 14.24 40.81 1.41
N TYR A 26 15.52 40.55 1.64
CA TYR A 26 16.21 39.33 1.19
C TYR A 26 15.54 38.08 1.80
N VAL A 27 15.42 38.02 3.13
CA VAL A 27 14.77 36.89 3.80
C VAL A 27 13.32 36.72 3.34
N GLY A 28 12.56 37.80 3.13
CA GLY A 28 11.20 37.75 2.62
C GLY A 28 11.11 37.17 1.21
N PHE A 29 12.00 37.59 0.30
CA PHE A 29 12.07 37.10 -1.07
C PHE A 29 12.43 35.60 -1.13
N PHE A 30 13.49 35.19 -0.44
CA PHE A 30 13.92 33.79 -0.43
C PHE A 30 12.92 32.87 0.29
N LYS A 31 12.22 33.34 1.33
CA LYS A 31 11.15 32.56 1.98
C LYS A 31 9.95 32.35 1.06
N LYS A 32 9.61 33.35 0.23
CA LYS A 32 8.50 33.24 -0.72
C LYS A 32 8.80 32.22 -1.81
N ASP A 33 10.05 32.20 -2.30
CA ASP A 33 10.49 31.22 -3.29
C ASP A 33 10.56 29.80 -2.71
N ALA A 34 11.07 29.65 -1.48
CA ALA A 34 11.11 28.37 -0.78
C ALA A 34 9.69 27.81 -0.52
N PHE A 35 8.76 28.66 -0.07
CA PHE A 35 7.37 28.26 0.13
C PHE A 35 6.68 27.90 -1.19
N SER A 36 6.91 28.68 -2.25
CA SER A 36 6.40 28.40 -3.60
C SER A 36 6.87 27.04 -4.11
N LEU A 37 8.15 26.71 -3.93
CA LEU A 37 8.71 25.40 -4.27
C LEU A 37 8.03 24.25 -3.53
N GLU A 38 7.78 24.39 -2.23
CA GLU A 38 7.04 23.38 -1.46
C GLU A 38 5.57 23.28 -1.90
N THR A 39 4.91 24.40 -2.21
CA THR A 39 3.53 24.35 -2.74
C THR A 39 3.44 23.67 -4.10
N MET A 40 4.48 23.76 -4.94
CA MET A 40 4.52 23.07 -6.23
C MET A 40 4.64 21.54 -6.07
N LYS A 41 5.34 21.04 -5.04
CA LYS A 41 5.46 19.59 -4.80
C LYS A 41 4.13 18.91 -4.52
N VAL A 42 3.16 19.64 -4.00
CA VAL A 42 1.82 19.13 -3.67
C VAL A 42 0.76 19.57 -4.69
N GLY A 43 1.15 20.15 -5.83
CA GLY A 43 0.23 20.52 -6.90
C GLY A 43 -0.49 21.86 -6.70
N GLY A 44 0.03 22.74 -5.85
CA GLY A 44 -0.44 24.12 -5.69
C GLY A 44 -0.86 24.49 -4.26
N PRO A 45 -1.22 25.76 -4.05
CA PRO A 45 -1.51 26.30 -2.72
C PRO A 45 -2.78 25.72 -2.08
N GLU A 46 -3.79 25.34 -2.87
CA GLU A 46 -5.02 24.70 -2.36
C GLU A 46 -4.71 23.32 -1.77
N ASN A 47 -3.93 22.51 -2.50
CA ASN A 47 -3.48 21.21 -2.02
C ASN A 47 -2.56 21.33 -0.81
N MET A 48 -1.68 22.35 -0.77
CA MET A 48 -0.86 22.60 0.42
C MET A 48 -1.71 22.90 1.66
N THR A 49 -2.80 23.65 1.50
CA THR A 49 -3.74 23.92 2.59
C THR A 49 -4.41 22.63 3.07
N LEU A 50 -4.82 21.76 2.15
CA LEU A 50 -5.40 20.46 2.49
C LEU A 50 -4.40 19.55 3.20
N VAL A 51 -3.15 19.49 2.72
CA VAL A 51 -2.06 18.75 3.38
C VAL A 51 -1.82 19.28 4.79
N GLN A 52 -1.81 20.60 4.98
CA GLN A 52 -1.65 21.22 6.29
C GLN A 52 -2.83 20.87 7.23
N GLN A 53 -4.05 20.86 6.72
CA GLN A 53 -5.25 20.46 7.47
C GLN A 53 -5.21 18.98 7.86
N LEU A 54 -4.84 18.10 6.93
CA LEU A 54 -4.69 16.66 7.17
C LEU A 54 -3.60 16.41 8.22
N TYR A 55 -2.43 17.02 8.07
CA TYR A 55 -1.32 16.87 9.02
C TYR A 55 -1.67 17.38 10.42
N ASN A 56 -2.52 18.40 10.50
CA ASN A 56 -2.97 18.96 11.76
C ASN A 56 -4.23 18.28 12.34
N SER A 57 -4.86 17.36 11.60
CA SER A 57 -6.07 16.67 12.03
C SER A 57 -5.80 15.74 13.22
N ASP A 58 -6.80 15.59 14.09
CA ASP A 58 -6.71 14.69 15.24
C ASP A 58 -6.58 13.23 14.82
N MET A 59 -7.20 12.85 13.70
CA MET A 59 -7.10 11.51 13.13
C MET A 59 -5.66 11.16 12.74
N TYR A 60 -4.99 12.02 11.96
CA TYR A 60 -3.61 11.81 11.52
C TYR A 60 -2.64 11.80 12.70
N LYS A 61 -2.79 12.74 13.64
CA LYS A 61 -1.98 12.79 14.87
C LYS A 61 -2.16 11.54 15.72
N THR A 62 -3.39 11.04 15.85
CA THR A 62 -3.68 9.82 16.62
C THR A 62 -3.03 8.60 15.95
N GLN A 63 -3.15 8.48 14.63
CA GLN A 63 -2.53 7.38 13.88
C GLN A 63 -1.00 7.37 14.00
N GLN A 64 -0.36 8.53 13.79
CA GLN A 64 1.09 8.68 13.97
C GLN A 64 1.53 8.40 15.41
N THR A 65 0.75 8.88 16.39
CA THR A 65 1.04 8.64 17.81
C THR A 65 0.99 7.15 18.15
N GLN A 66 -0.01 6.42 17.64
CA GLN A 66 -0.12 4.97 17.81
C GLN A 66 1.06 4.25 17.18
N ALA A 67 1.45 4.62 15.95
CA ALA A 67 2.59 4.03 15.26
C ALA A 67 3.92 4.26 16.02
N ILE A 68 4.14 5.48 16.52
CA ILE A 68 5.32 5.81 17.34
C ILE A 68 5.28 5.08 18.67
N GLN A 69 4.13 4.98 19.34
CA GLN A 69 4.02 4.23 20.60
C GLN A 69 4.30 2.74 20.41
N GLN A 70 3.84 2.14 19.31
CA GLN A 70 4.17 0.76 18.95
C GLN A 70 5.66 0.59 18.69
N ALA A 71 6.28 1.51 17.93
CA ALA A 71 7.72 1.51 17.72
C ALA A 71 8.50 1.67 19.02
N LEU A 72 8.09 2.59 19.90
CA LEU A 72 8.73 2.79 21.21
C LEU A 72 8.55 1.58 22.14
N ALA A 73 7.40 0.93 22.13
CA ALA A 73 7.17 -0.30 22.89
C ALA A 73 8.10 -1.45 22.45
N SER A 74 8.45 -1.50 21.15
CA SER A 74 9.43 -2.46 20.63
C SER A 74 10.87 -2.14 21.06
N ILE A 75 11.16 -0.88 21.42
CA ILE A 75 12.49 -0.42 21.85
C ILE A 75 12.66 -0.51 23.38
N THR A 76 11.58 -0.36 24.16
CA THR A 76 11.62 -0.33 25.63
C THR A 76 11.32 -1.67 26.29
N ALA A 77 10.98 -2.71 25.52
CA ALA A 77 10.94 -4.07 26.03
C ALA A 77 12.35 -4.45 26.56
N PRO A 78 12.47 -4.97 27.80
CA PRO A 78 13.78 -5.31 28.35
C PRO A 78 14.44 -6.36 27.46
N ALA A 79 15.62 -6.03 26.96
CA ALA A 79 16.51 -6.96 26.29
C ALA A 79 16.92 -8.03 27.31
N THR A 80 16.19 -9.14 27.35
CA THR A 80 16.66 -10.35 28.00
C THR A 80 17.80 -10.89 27.17
N ASP A 81 19.01 -10.72 27.71
CA ASP A 81 20.27 -11.27 27.24
C ASP A 81 20.14 -12.80 27.14
N THR A 82 19.73 -13.25 25.97
CA THR A 82 19.80 -14.64 25.55
C THR A 82 20.58 -14.63 24.24
N THR A 83 21.85 -15.01 24.35
CA THR A 83 22.69 -15.50 23.25
C THR A 83 22.21 -16.89 22.81
N GLU A 84 20.89 -17.02 22.62
CA GLU A 84 20.25 -18.10 21.93
C GLU A 84 19.92 -17.56 20.54
N THR A 85 20.33 -18.27 19.50
CA THR A 85 19.97 -17.92 18.11
C THR A 85 18.46 -17.92 18.03
N ALA A 86 17.84 -16.74 18.16
CA ALA A 86 16.40 -16.60 18.11
C ALA A 86 15.95 -17.04 16.72
N ALA A 87 15.39 -18.25 16.66
CA ALA A 87 14.53 -18.65 15.56
C ALA A 87 13.47 -17.56 15.38
N PRO A 88 13.13 -17.18 14.14
CA PRO A 88 12.16 -16.11 13.88
C PRO A 88 10.86 -16.42 14.64
N ALA A 89 10.37 -15.46 15.43
CA ALA A 89 9.11 -15.56 16.13
C ALA A 89 8.04 -16.01 15.13
N THR A 90 7.56 -17.24 15.29
CA THR A 90 6.61 -17.83 14.34
C THR A 90 5.29 -17.10 14.52
N THR A 91 5.03 -16.11 13.68
CA THR A 91 3.78 -15.37 13.71
C THR A 91 2.68 -16.31 13.20
N THR A 92 1.74 -16.61 14.08
CA THR A 92 0.64 -17.56 13.81
C THR A 92 -0.69 -16.81 13.80
N ILE A 93 -1.56 -17.18 12.87
CA ILE A 93 -2.97 -16.79 12.85
C ILE A 93 -3.84 -18.01 13.15
N ASP A 94 -4.93 -17.82 13.87
CA ASP A 94 -5.82 -18.93 14.19
C ASP A 94 -6.69 -19.36 13.00
N LYS A 95 -7.31 -20.54 13.12
CA LYS A 95 -8.20 -21.11 12.09
C LYS A 95 -9.44 -20.24 11.83
N ALA A 96 -9.94 -19.51 12.82
CA ALA A 96 -11.10 -18.65 12.63
C ALA A 96 -10.73 -17.47 11.71
N LYS A 97 -9.54 -16.89 11.89
CA LYS A 97 -9.01 -15.85 11.03
C LYS A 97 -8.72 -16.34 9.62
N ILE A 98 -8.14 -17.53 9.46
CA ILE A 98 -7.95 -18.16 8.13
C ILE A 98 -9.30 -18.33 7.42
N ASN A 99 -10.32 -18.83 8.12
CA ASN A 99 -11.66 -19.00 7.54
C ASN A 99 -12.30 -17.66 7.18
N ALA A 100 -12.09 -16.61 7.97
CA ALA A 100 -12.56 -15.27 7.67
C ALA A 100 -11.89 -14.71 6.41
N ILE A 101 -10.57 -14.89 6.26
CA ILE A 101 -9.81 -14.52 5.07
C ILE A 101 -10.41 -15.23 3.85
N LYS A 102 -10.54 -16.56 3.88
CA LYS A 102 -11.08 -17.34 2.75
C LYS A 102 -12.49 -16.89 2.33
N LYS A 103 -13.34 -16.51 3.28
CA LYS A 103 -14.70 -16.01 3.00
C LYS A 103 -14.73 -14.59 2.41
N ALA A 104 -13.69 -13.80 2.61
CA ALA A 104 -13.64 -12.39 2.22
C ALA A 104 -13.08 -12.18 0.81
N GLY A 105 -13.07 -13.18 -0.06
CA GLY A 105 -12.58 -13.01 -1.43
C GLY A 105 -12.77 -14.23 -2.30
N TYR A 106 -12.03 -14.26 -3.40
CA TYR A 106 -12.12 -15.27 -4.45
C TYR A 106 -10.84 -16.11 -4.46
N VAL A 107 -10.98 -17.42 -4.64
CA VAL A 107 -9.87 -18.38 -4.62
C VAL A 107 -9.57 -18.85 -6.05
N GLU A 108 -8.31 -18.80 -6.45
CA GLU A 108 -7.81 -19.45 -7.66
C GLU A 108 -7.08 -20.75 -7.28
N GLY A 109 -7.43 -21.83 -7.96
CA GLY A 109 -6.90 -23.17 -7.69
C GLY A 109 -7.80 -23.98 -6.74
N LYS A 110 -7.21 -24.93 -6.03
CA LYS A 110 -7.97 -25.89 -5.21
C LYS A 110 -8.43 -25.25 -3.89
N GLU A 111 -9.73 -25.18 -3.67
CA GLU A 111 -10.35 -24.56 -2.47
C GLU A 111 -9.73 -25.04 -1.13
N ASN A 112 -9.49 -26.35 -1.05
CA ASN A 112 -8.98 -27.02 0.15
C ASN A 112 -7.46 -27.25 0.13
N ALA A 113 -6.71 -26.44 -0.60
CA ALA A 113 -5.25 -26.47 -0.57
C ALA A 113 -4.72 -26.22 0.85
N ARG A 114 -3.63 -26.92 1.21
CA ARG A 114 -2.97 -26.73 2.50
C ARG A 114 -2.35 -25.35 2.62
N ILE A 115 -1.83 -24.82 1.53
CA ILE A 115 -1.15 -23.53 1.47
C ILE A 115 -2.00 -22.55 0.66
N ILE A 116 -2.11 -21.33 1.17
CA ILE A 116 -2.70 -20.20 0.45
C ILE A 116 -1.68 -19.08 0.31
N ILE A 117 -1.60 -18.53 -0.89
CA ILE A 117 -0.84 -17.30 -1.16
C ILE A 117 -1.83 -16.13 -1.20
N LEU A 118 -1.71 -15.19 -0.27
CA LEU A 118 -2.37 -13.90 -0.37
C LEU A 118 -1.45 -12.95 -1.14
N GLU A 119 -1.85 -12.54 -2.34
CA GLU A 119 -1.16 -11.50 -3.09
C GLU A 119 -1.81 -10.14 -2.79
N TYR A 120 -1.18 -9.34 -1.92
CA TYR A 120 -1.55 -7.94 -1.71
C TYR A 120 -0.96 -7.08 -2.82
N SER A 121 -1.80 -6.58 -3.71
CA SER A 121 -1.38 -6.05 -5.00
C SER A 121 -2.28 -4.92 -5.46
N GLU A 122 -1.78 -4.11 -6.40
CA GLU A 122 -2.45 -2.89 -6.83
C GLU A 122 -2.22 -2.65 -8.32
N PHE A 123 -3.29 -2.31 -9.04
CA PHE A 123 -3.29 -2.20 -10.50
C PHE A 123 -2.42 -1.06 -11.08
N LEU A 124 -1.97 -0.10 -10.26
CA LEU A 124 -1.04 0.95 -10.69
C LEU A 124 0.43 0.63 -10.36
N CYS A 125 0.67 -0.42 -9.57
CA CYS A 125 2.02 -0.76 -9.17
C CYS A 125 2.79 -1.48 -10.31
N PRO A 126 3.95 -0.95 -10.76
CA PRO A 126 4.71 -1.55 -11.85
C PRO A 126 5.29 -2.93 -11.47
N TYR A 127 5.59 -3.16 -10.19
CA TYR A 127 6.04 -4.48 -9.73
C TYR A 127 4.92 -5.51 -9.68
N CYS A 128 3.70 -5.09 -9.36
CA CYS A 128 2.51 -5.95 -9.42
C CYS A 128 2.23 -6.37 -10.86
N LYS A 129 2.27 -5.39 -11.78
CA LYS A 129 2.18 -5.66 -13.22
C LYS A 129 3.24 -6.67 -13.67
N ARG A 130 4.50 -6.47 -13.26
CA ARG A 130 5.58 -7.43 -13.59
C ARG A 130 5.29 -8.83 -13.04
N GLN A 131 4.85 -8.95 -11.78
CA GLN A 131 4.51 -10.26 -11.20
C GLN A 131 3.40 -10.97 -11.99
N SER A 132 2.39 -10.23 -12.44
CA SER A 132 1.31 -10.74 -13.30
C SER A 132 1.80 -11.11 -14.71
N ASP A 133 2.61 -10.26 -15.34
CA ASP A 133 3.17 -10.50 -16.68
C ASP A 133 4.10 -11.74 -16.68
N ASP A 134 4.90 -11.90 -15.63
CA ASP A 134 5.77 -13.07 -15.42
C ASP A 134 4.98 -14.34 -15.05
N LYS A 135 3.68 -14.22 -14.74
CA LYS A 135 2.81 -15.31 -14.28
C LYS A 135 3.38 -16.06 -13.07
N THR A 136 4.02 -15.32 -12.16
CA THR A 136 4.83 -15.95 -11.09
C THR A 136 3.95 -16.82 -10.19
N ILE A 137 2.78 -16.33 -9.76
CA ILE A 137 1.91 -17.08 -8.85
C ILE A 137 1.23 -18.24 -9.58
N GLU A 138 0.83 -18.05 -10.84
CA GLU A 138 0.23 -19.11 -11.66
C GLU A 138 1.22 -20.26 -11.93
N GLN A 139 2.50 -19.94 -12.13
CA GLN A 139 3.56 -20.96 -12.21
C GLN A 139 3.73 -21.72 -10.89
N VAL A 140 3.63 -21.04 -9.75
CA VAL A 140 3.66 -21.68 -8.42
C VAL A 140 2.46 -22.61 -8.25
N ILE A 141 1.24 -22.15 -8.52
CA ILE A 141 0.02 -22.99 -8.43
C ILE A 141 0.13 -24.20 -9.37
N SER A 142 0.61 -23.99 -10.60
CA SER A 142 0.80 -25.08 -11.58
C SER A 142 1.81 -26.13 -11.10
N LYS A 143 2.82 -25.72 -10.32
CA LYS A 143 3.81 -26.61 -9.71
C LYS A 143 3.26 -27.40 -8.52
N TYR A 144 2.29 -26.83 -7.79
CA TYR A 144 1.68 -27.42 -6.59
C TYR A 144 0.13 -27.45 -6.68
N PRO A 145 -0.45 -28.10 -7.71
CA PRO A 145 -1.87 -27.95 -8.04
C PRO A 145 -2.84 -28.49 -6.97
N ASN A 146 -2.33 -29.33 -6.05
CA ASN A 146 -3.11 -29.88 -4.95
C ASN A 146 -2.85 -29.20 -3.60
N ASP A 147 -1.75 -28.46 -3.48
CA ASP A 147 -1.21 -28.02 -2.21
C ASP A 147 -1.26 -26.50 -2.06
N VAL A 148 -1.30 -25.76 -3.17
CA VAL A 148 -1.28 -24.30 -3.19
C VAL A 148 -2.50 -23.75 -3.95
N ASN A 149 -3.17 -22.80 -3.33
CA ASN A 149 -4.12 -21.90 -3.98
C ASN A 149 -3.71 -20.45 -3.74
N MET A 150 -4.42 -19.49 -4.34
CA MET A 150 -4.17 -18.07 -4.07
C MET A 150 -5.45 -17.27 -3.86
N MET A 151 -5.31 -16.11 -3.22
CA MET A 151 -6.30 -15.04 -3.16
C MET A 151 -5.64 -13.72 -3.49
N PHE A 152 -6.18 -12.98 -4.46
CA PHE A 152 -5.75 -11.62 -4.74
C PHE A 152 -6.37 -10.70 -3.71
N ARG A 153 -5.61 -9.71 -3.24
CA ARG A 153 -6.01 -8.74 -2.23
C ARG A 153 -5.69 -7.35 -2.73
N ASN A 154 -6.74 -6.53 -2.92
CA ASN A 154 -6.56 -5.12 -3.21
C ASN A 154 -5.77 -4.47 -2.06
N TYR A 155 -4.68 -3.77 -2.39
CA TYR A 155 -3.84 -3.07 -1.43
C TYR A 155 -3.46 -1.69 -1.97
N ILE A 156 -4.14 -0.65 -1.50
CA ILE A 156 -4.01 0.70 -2.08
C ILE A 156 -2.77 1.42 -1.52
N VAL A 157 -1.86 1.78 -2.42
CA VAL A 157 -0.61 2.53 -2.18
C VAL A 157 -0.59 3.85 -2.95
N HIS A 158 -1.14 3.90 -4.17
CA HIS A 158 -1.13 5.08 -5.05
C HIS A 158 -2.36 5.97 -4.87
N GLY A 159 -3.17 5.72 -3.83
CA GLY A 159 -4.30 6.55 -3.45
C GLY A 159 -5.50 6.41 -4.39
N GLU A 160 -6.25 7.52 -4.56
CA GLU A 160 -7.55 7.53 -5.24
C GLU A 160 -7.56 6.91 -6.65
N PRO A 161 -6.56 7.16 -7.53
CA PRO A 161 -6.55 6.59 -8.88
C PRO A 161 -6.53 5.05 -8.91
N ALA A 162 -6.08 4.40 -7.84
CA ALA A 162 -6.03 2.94 -7.74
C ALA A 162 -7.36 2.31 -7.30
N LYS A 163 -8.30 3.10 -6.77
CA LYS A 163 -9.58 2.57 -6.28
C LYS A 163 -10.52 2.13 -7.38
N ALA A 164 -10.61 2.88 -8.48
CA ALA A 164 -11.49 2.52 -9.60
C ALA A 164 -11.20 1.13 -10.20
N PRO A 165 -9.94 0.75 -10.53
CA PRO A 165 -9.66 -0.61 -11.00
C PRO A 165 -9.83 -1.67 -9.90
N ALA A 166 -9.63 -1.34 -8.62
CA ALA A 166 -9.90 -2.23 -7.49
C ALA A 166 -11.40 -2.52 -7.31
N GLU A 167 -12.24 -1.48 -7.32
CA GLU A 167 -13.71 -1.59 -7.28
C GLU A 167 -14.22 -2.41 -8.47
N ALA A 168 -13.67 -2.15 -9.66
CA ALA A 168 -13.99 -2.92 -10.86
C ALA A 168 -13.69 -4.42 -10.69
N LEU A 169 -12.56 -4.77 -10.09
CA LEU A 169 -12.22 -6.17 -9.83
C LEU A 169 -13.24 -6.81 -8.88
N GLU A 170 -13.60 -6.16 -7.78
CA GLU A 170 -14.59 -6.67 -6.82
C GLU A 170 -15.98 -6.82 -7.46
N CYS A 171 -16.38 -5.88 -8.31
CA CYS A 171 -17.60 -5.98 -9.10
C CYS A 171 -17.61 -7.17 -10.06
N VAL A 172 -16.48 -7.49 -10.70
CA VAL A 172 -16.36 -8.69 -11.53
C VAL A 172 -16.50 -9.95 -10.67
N GLY A 173 -15.89 -9.97 -9.49
CA GLY A 173 -16.02 -11.09 -8.56
C GLY A 173 -17.46 -11.32 -8.13
N GLU A 174 -18.18 -10.25 -7.77
CA GLU A 174 -19.56 -10.38 -7.33
C GLU A 174 -20.48 -10.91 -8.45
N LEU A 175 -20.30 -10.39 -9.66
CA LEU A 175 -21.22 -10.65 -10.77
C LEU A 175 -20.84 -11.89 -11.60
N GLY A 176 -19.57 -12.26 -11.61
CA GLY A 176 -19.01 -13.33 -12.46
C GLY A 176 -18.31 -14.45 -11.70
N GLY A 177 -18.13 -14.33 -10.38
CA GLY A 177 -17.45 -15.31 -9.55
C GLY A 177 -15.95 -15.40 -9.80
N SER A 178 -15.31 -16.43 -9.23
CA SER A 178 -13.85 -16.58 -9.22
C SER A 178 -13.24 -16.67 -10.63
N ASP A 179 -13.85 -17.44 -11.55
CA ASP A 179 -13.32 -17.57 -12.93
C ASP A 179 -13.22 -16.22 -13.64
N ALA A 180 -14.29 -15.42 -13.58
CA ALA A 180 -14.28 -14.09 -14.18
C ALA A 180 -13.29 -13.16 -13.48
N TYR A 181 -13.22 -13.22 -12.15
CA TYR A 181 -12.30 -12.42 -11.32
C TYR A 181 -10.84 -12.63 -11.75
N TYR A 182 -10.38 -13.89 -11.81
CA TYR A 182 -9.00 -14.21 -12.15
C TYR A 182 -8.66 -14.01 -13.62
N ARG A 183 -9.63 -14.16 -14.54
CA ARG A 183 -9.44 -13.78 -15.95
C ARG A 183 -9.35 -12.27 -16.14
N TYR A 184 -9.95 -11.48 -15.25
CA TYR A 184 -9.99 -10.03 -15.34
C TYR A 184 -8.70 -9.36 -14.86
N ILE A 185 -8.09 -9.86 -13.77
CA ILE A 185 -6.86 -9.33 -13.18
C ILE A 185 -5.75 -9.02 -14.21
N PRO A 186 -5.26 -9.99 -15.01
CA PRO A 186 -4.17 -9.73 -15.94
C PRO A 186 -4.58 -8.76 -17.07
N MET A 187 -5.87 -8.72 -17.43
CA MET A 187 -6.37 -7.76 -18.42
C MET A 187 -6.31 -6.33 -17.89
N VAL A 188 -6.64 -6.10 -16.61
CA VAL A 188 -6.54 -4.76 -16.00
C VAL A 188 -5.09 -4.32 -15.86
N PHE A 189 -4.18 -5.21 -15.47
CA PHE A 189 -2.75 -4.90 -15.44
C PHE A 189 -2.20 -4.54 -16.83
N ALA A 190 -2.75 -5.13 -17.90
CA ALA A 190 -2.36 -4.83 -19.27
C ALA A 190 -2.94 -3.53 -19.83
N LEU A 191 -3.89 -2.88 -19.14
CA LEU A 191 -4.42 -1.59 -19.58
C LEU A 191 -3.46 -0.45 -19.25
N ASP A 192 -3.11 0.33 -20.27
CA ASP A 192 -2.45 1.63 -20.10
C ASP A 192 -3.42 2.66 -19.51
N ASP A 193 -4.63 2.75 -20.09
CA ASP A 193 -5.72 3.59 -19.58
C ASP A 193 -6.77 2.75 -18.85
N LYS A 194 -6.90 2.99 -17.54
CA LYS A 194 -7.85 2.32 -16.64
C LYS A 194 -9.14 3.13 -16.44
N SER A 195 -9.57 3.85 -17.47
CA SER A 195 -10.86 4.54 -17.49
C SER A 195 -12.05 3.59 -17.33
N GLU A 196 -13.18 4.12 -16.83
CA GLU A 196 -14.45 3.38 -16.68
C GLU A 196 -14.81 2.61 -17.96
N THR A 197 -14.68 3.26 -19.13
CA THR A 197 -15.01 2.65 -20.43
C THR A 197 -14.19 1.38 -20.69
N ASN A 198 -12.89 1.42 -20.42
CA ASN A 198 -12.01 0.26 -20.64
C ASN A 198 -12.28 -0.86 -19.63
N LEU A 199 -12.51 -0.50 -18.36
CA LEU A 199 -12.86 -1.46 -17.31
C LEU A 199 -14.19 -2.19 -17.62
N VAL A 200 -15.22 -1.45 -18.04
CA VAL A 200 -16.50 -2.01 -18.51
C VAL A 200 -16.28 -2.94 -19.72
N GLY A 201 -15.46 -2.52 -20.68
CA GLY A 201 -15.12 -3.32 -21.85
C GLY A 201 -14.44 -4.65 -21.50
N LEU A 202 -13.55 -4.66 -20.50
CA LEU A 202 -12.94 -5.89 -20.00
C LEU A 202 -13.93 -6.78 -19.24
N ALA A 203 -14.82 -6.20 -18.42
CA ALA A 203 -15.79 -6.95 -17.65
C ALA A 203 -16.72 -7.76 -18.57
N LYS A 204 -17.11 -7.16 -19.70
CA LYS A 204 -17.86 -7.83 -20.76
C LYS A 204 -17.10 -9.02 -21.37
N ARG A 205 -15.78 -8.92 -21.57
CA ARG A 205 -14.95 -10.00 -22.13
C ARG A 205 -14.85 -11.21 -21.21
N VAL A 206 -14.97 -11.00 -19.90
CA VAL A 206 -15.02 -12.07 -18.90
C VAL A 206 -16.45 -12.55 -18.60
N GLY A 207 -17.44 -12.12 -19.41
CA GLY A 207 -18.81 -12.63 -19.35
C GLY A 207 -19.72 -11.92 -18.35
N VAL A 208 -19.27 -10.82 -17.75
CA VAL A 208 -20.09 -10.03 -16.82
C VAL A 208 -21.06 -9.13 -17.60
N ASN A 209 -22.30 -9.01 -17.13
CA ASN A 209 -23.29 -8.12 -17.74
C ASN A 209 -22.90 -6.65 -17.57
N GLU A 210 -22.77 -5.95 -18.69
CA GLU A 210 -22.35 -4.55 -18.78
C GLU A 210 -23.16 -3.62 -17.87
N SER A 211 -24.49 -3.67 -17.94
CA SER A 211 -25.36 -2.78 -17.15
C SER A 211 -25.25 -3.02 -15.64
N LYS A 212 -25.14 -4.28 -15.21
CA LYS A 212 -24.96 -4.63 -13.80
C LYS A 212 -23.57 -4.21 -13.31
N PHE A 213 -22.55 -4.39 -14.14
CA PHE A 213 -21.19 -3.99 -13.81
C PHE A 213 -21.07 -2.48 -13.67
N THR A 214 -21.59 -1.69 -14.61
CA THR A 214 -21.58 -0.22 -14.51
C THR A 214 -22.33 0.27 -13.28
N ALA A 215 -23.46 -0.36 -12.92
CA ALA A 215 -24.18 -0.02 -11.69
C ALA A 215 -23.37 -0.35 -10.43
N CYS A 216 -22.68 -1.50 -10.41
CA CYS A 216 -21.79 -1.89 -9.32
C CYS A 216 -20.63 -0.90 -9.17
N LEU A 217 -19.92 -0.61 -10.26
CA LEU A 217 -18.75 0.27 -10.26
C LEU A 217 -19.06 1.70 -9.79
N LYS A 218 -20.29 2.19 -10.03
CA LYS A 218 -20.75 3.53 -9.61
C LYS A 218 -21.30 3.58 -8.18
N SER A 219 -21.45 2.42 -7.54
CA SER A 219 -22.04 2.33 -6.20
C SER A 219 -21.02 2.48 -5.08
N ASP A 220 -19.72 2.37 -5.39
CA ASP A 220 -18.60 2.44 -4.44
C ASP A 220 -18.74 1.46 -3.26
N LYS A 221 -19.53 0.39 -3.44
CA LYS A 221 -19.91 -0.50 -2.33
C LYS A 221 -18.77 -1.40 -1.87
N HIS A 222 -17.74 -1.60 -2.71
CA HIS A 222 -16.59 -2.43 -2.33
C HIS A 222 -15.43 -1.61 -1.74
N LEU A 223 -15.51 -0.28 -1.71
CA LEU A 223 -14.45 0.57 -1.17
C LEU A 223 -14.08 0.22 0.28
N THR A 224 -15.07 -0.07 1.13
CA THR A 224 -14.78 -0.52 2.50
C THR A 224 -14.02 -1.85 2.54
N ALA A 225 -14.39 -2.82 1.71
CA ALA A 225 -13.69 -4.10 1.64
C ALA A 225 -12.25 -3.94 1.11
N ILE A 226 -12.03 -2.99 0.19
CA ILE A 226 -10.71 -2.64 -0.34
C ILE A 226 -9.82 -2.01 0.75
N ASP A 227 -10.38 -1.09 1.54
CA ASP A 227 -9.69 -0.47 2.67
C ASP A 227 -9.38 -1.50 3.77
N ASP A 228 -10.33 -2.39 4.07
CA ASP A 228 -10.15 -3.49 5.03
C ASP A 228 -9.05 -4.45 4.57
N SER A 229 -9.00 -4.81 3.29
CA SER A 229 -7.92 -5.62 2.70
C SER A 229 -6.56 -4.93 2.82
N THR A 230 -6.49 -3.61 2.57
CA THR A 230 -5.27 -2.82 2.75
C THR A 230 -4.82 -2.80 4.22
N SER A 231 -5.76 -2.61 5.14
CA SER A 231 -5.51 -2.63 6.57
C SER A 231 -5.05 -4.02 7.05
N GLU A 232 -5.67 -5.09 6.55
CA GLU A 232 -5.28 -6.47 6.86
C GLU A 232 -3.83 -6.73 6.47
N GLY A 233 -3.45 -6.45 5.23
CA GLY A 233 -2.06 -6.66 4.78
C GLY A 233 -1.06 -5.92 5.66
N ARG A 234 -1.35 -4.65 5.99
CA ARG A 234 -0.46 -3.80 6.79
C ARG A 234 -0.35 -4.27 8.24
N THR A 235 -1.48 -4.44 8.91
CA THR A 235 -1.54 -4.59 10.37
C THR A 235 -1.36 -6.04 10.81
N LEU A 236 -1.83 -6.99 10.03
CA LEU A 236 -1.75 -8.41 10.37
C LEU A 236 -0.47 -9.04 9.81
N PHE A 237 -0.14 -8.75 8.55
CA PHE A 237 0.93 -9.44 7.84
C PHE A 237 2.21 -8.61 7.64
N GLY A 238 2.21 -7.34 8.08
CA GLY A 238 3.38 -6.47 7.95
C GLY A 238 3.71 -6.09 6.50
N VAL A 239 2.74 -6.12 5.60
CA VAL A 239 2.90 -5.70 4.20
C VAL A 239 3.12 -4.19 4.16
N ASN A 240 4.29 -3.76 3.69
CA ASN A 240 4.67 -2.35 3.60
C ASN A 240 4.81 -1.85 2.15
N GLY A 241 4.46 -2.67 1.16
CA GLY A 241 4.53 -2.34 -0.27
C GLY A 241 3.93 -3.45 -1.13
N THR A 242 3.79 -3.20 -2.43
CA THR A 242 3.14 -4.14 -3.36
C THR A 242 4.08 -4.58 -4.49
N PRO A 243 4.01 -5.87 -4.94
CA PRO A 243 3.16 -6.90 -4.36
C PRO A 243 3.72 -7.39 -3.02
N GLY A 244 2.87 -7.58 -2.03
CA GLY A 244 3.21 -8.23 -0.77
C GLY A 244 2.60 -9.62 -0.76
N ASN A 245 3.42 -10.66 -0.81
CA ASN A 245 2.92 -12.03 -0.92
C ASN A 245 3.01 -12.76 0.42
N VAL A 246 1.88 -13.14 1.01
CA VAL A 246 1.85 -13.87 2.28
C VAL A 246 1.54 -15.34 2.00
N VAL A 247 2.49 -16.21 2.29
CA VAL A 247 2.35 -17.67 2.15
C VAL A 247 1.93 -18.25 3.50
N ILE A 248 0.72 -18.78 3.60
CA ILE A 248 0.12 -19.25 4.85
C ILE A 248 -0.02 -20.78 4.83
N ASP A 249 0.44 -21.47 5.87
CA ASP A 249 0.09 -22.86 6.15
C ASP A 249 -1.28 -22.90 6.85
N ASN A 250 -2.33 -23.34 6.15
CA ASN A 250 -3.68 -23.38 6.68
C ASN A 250 -3.84 -24.37 7.84
N GLU A 251 -2.95 -25.36 7.98
CA GLU A 251 -3.02 -26.35 9.06
C GLU A 251 -2.45 -25.80 10.36
N LYS A 252 -1.26 -25.17 10.27
CA LYS A 252 -0.49 -24.68 11.41
C LYS A 252 -0.75 -23.21 11.73
N GLY A 253 -1.32 -22.45 10.80
CA GLY A 253 -1.56 -21.02 10.93
C GLY A 253 -0.29 -20.16 10.84
N THR A 254 0.86 -20.77 10.58
CA THR A 254 2.13 -20.06 10.37
C THR A 254 2.13 -19.41 8.99
N TYR A 255 2.76 -18.26 8.87
CA TYR A 255 2.89 -17.60 7.57
C TYR A 255 4.30 -17.03 7.34
N THR A 256 4.62 -16.79 6.07
CA THR A 256 5.87 -16.15 5.64
C THR A 256 5.56 -15.08 4.61
N LEU A 257 6.07 -13.87 4.83
CA LEU A 257 5.97 -12.77 3.88
C LEU A 257 7.12 -12.84 2.86
N VAL A 258 6.77 -13.00 1.59
CA VAL A 258 7.63 -12.81 0.42
C VAL A 258 7.34 -11.41 -0.13
N ALA A 259 8.09 -10.41 0.37
CA ALA A 259 7.81 -8.99 0.16
C ALA A 259 8.32 -8.46 -1.19
N GLY A 260 7.51 -8.59 -2.24
CA GLY A 260 7.82 -8.05 -3.57
C GLY A 260 7.59 -9.07 -4.68
N ALA A 261 7.81 -8.61 -5.92
CA ALA A 261 7.78 -9.44 -7.12
C ALA A 261 9.07 -10.27 -7.24
N TYR A 262 9.20 -11.25 -6.36
CA TYR A 262 10.29 -12.23 -6.33
C TYR A 262 10.06 -13.36 -7.35
N PRO A 263 11.12 -14.08 -7.78
CA PRO A 263 10.97 -15.19 -8.72
C PRO A 263 10.29 -16.41 -8.07
N VAL A 264 9.76 -17.29 -8.91
CA VAL A 264 9.11 -18.57 -8.52
C VAL A 264 9.94 -19.37 -7.50
N SER A 265 11.27 -19.33 -7.59
CA SER A 265 12.17 -20.07 -6.70
C SER A 265 12.05 -19.66 -5.22
N GLU A 266 11.76 -18.39 -4.92
CA GLU A 266 11.59 -17.94 -3.53
C GLU A 266 10.28 -18.49 -2.94
N PHE A 267 9.21 -18.53 -3.73
CA PHE A 267 7.95 -19.15 -3.31
C PHE A 267 8.12 -20.66 -3.10
N VAL A 268 8.78 -21.34 -4.03
CA VAL A 268 9.10 -22.78 -3.94
C VAL A 268 9.84 -23.10 -2.64
N LYS A 269 10.86 -22.32 -2.30
CA LYS A 269 11.64 -22.51 -1.07
C LYS A 269 10.75 -22.44 0.18
N VAL A 270 9.84 -21.47 0.25
CA VAL A 270 8.90 -21.31 1.38
C VAL A 270 7.89 -22.47 1.42
N ILE A 271 7.29 -22.80 0.28
CA ILE A 271 6.29 -23.87 0.14
C ILE A 271 6.87 -25.23 0.49
N ASP A 272 8.05 -25.57 -0.05
CA ASP A 272 8.73 -26.83 0.27
C ASP A 272 9.09 -26.90 1.76
N GLY A 273 9.44 -25.77 2.38
CA GLY A 273 9.64 -25.68 3.83
C GLY A 273 8.38 -26.06 4.62
N ILE A 274 7.23 -25.55 4.21
CA ILE A 274 5.92 -25.85 4.84
C ILE A 274 5.55 -27.32 4.65
N LEU A 275 5.66 -27.84 3.43
CA LEU A 275 5.25 -29.22 3.09
C LEU A 275 6.14 -30.27 3.76
N ASN A 276 7.43 -29.98 3.95
CA ASN A 276 8.37 -30.89 4.59
C ASN A 276 8.42 -30.78 6.12
N ALA A 277 7.83 -29.72 6.70
CA ALA A 277 7.74 -29.55 8.14
C ALA A 277 6.71 -30.54 8.73
N LYS A 278 7.21 -31.59 9.37
CA LYS A 278 6.41 -32.60 10.11
C LYS A 278 5.56 -31.99 11.22
#